data_AF-A0ABC8RYI5-F1
#
_entry.id   AF-A0ABC8RYI5-F1
#
_cell.length_a   1.000
_cell.length_b   1.000
_cell.length_c   1.000
_cell.angle_alpha   90.00
_cell.angle_beta   90.00
_cell.angle_gamma   90.00
#
_symmetry.space_group_name_H-M   'P 1'
#
loop_
_entity.id
_entity.type
_entity.pdbx_description
1 polymer ?
#
loop_
_entity_poly.entity_id
_entity_poly.type
_entity_poly.pdbx_seq_one_letter_code
_entity_poly.pdbx_strand_id
1 'polypeptide(L)'
;MESQNIVSAKFWTSYLVENLNSFRRAVEVLSKVAFIGWSIWRMRNDAIFQSTLPNPAVALKRAQFGWKEFNSQLSFRNRQFLPPSLNHPVLCWRRPPTSLVKANCDAAFDE
;
A
#
# COMPACT_ATOMS: atom_id res chain seq x y z
N MET A 1 -32.53 9.29 -6.45
CA MET A 1 -31.18 8.67 -6.41
C MET A 1 -30.20 9.81 -6.25
N GLU A 2 -29.71 10.03 -5.03
CA GLU A 2 -28.65 11.01 -4.79
C GLU A 2 -27.36 10.48 -5.44
N SER A 3 -26.84 11.22 -6.40
CA SER A 3 -25.49 11.04 -6.91
C SER A 3 -24.52 11.24 -5.76
N GLN A 4 -23.99 10.15 -5.21
CA GLN A 4 -22.87 10.25 -4.28
C GLN A 4 -21.77 11.03 -4.98
N ASN A 5 -21.38 12.16 -4.39
CA ASN A 5 -20.33 13.01 -4.90
C ASN A 5 -19.02 12.22 -4.76
N ILE A 6 -18.63 11.48 -5.80
CA ILE A 6 -17.41 10.67 -5.78
C ILE A 6 -16.22 11.62 -5.86
N VAL A 7 -15.75 12.02 -4.68
CA VAL A 7 -14.56 12.83 -4.54
C VAL A 7 -13.35 11.99 -4.95
N SER A 8 -12.60 12.46 -5.95
CA SER A 8 -11.47 11.71 -6.51
C SER A 8 -10.40 11.38 -5.46
N ALA A 9 -9.70 10.25 -5.63
CA ALA A 9 -8.56 9.90 -4.78
C ALA A 9 -7.52 11.03 -4.72
N LYS A 10 -7.27 11.70 -5.86
CA LYS A 10 -6.38 12.87 -5.96
C LYS A 10 -6.80 14.00 -5.04
N PHE A 11 -8.11 14.28 -4.95
CA PHE A 11 -8.63 15.31 -4.07
C PHE A 11 -8.40 14.93 -2.60
N TRP A 12 -8.77 13.71 -2.20
CA TRP A 12 -8.56 13.21 -0.83
C TRP A 12 -7.09 13.24 -0.41
N THR A 13 -6.19 12.82 -1.30
CA THR A 13 -4.75 12.85 -1.00
C THR A 13 -4.22 14.26 -0.86
N SER A 14 -4.64 15.20 -1.72
CA SER A 14 -4.19 16.59 -1.67
C SER A 14 -4.71 17.27 -0.40
N TYR A 15 -6.00 17.07 -0.08
CA TYR A 15 -6.61 17.55 1.15
C TYR A 15 -5.89 17.04 2.40
N LEU A 16 -5.55 15.75 2.47
CA LEU A 16 -4.82 15.20 3.62
C LEU A 16 -3.41 15.78 3.77
N VAL A 17 -2.70 16.00 2.66
CA VAL A 17 -1.35 16.60 2.68
C VAL A 17 -1.41 18.05 3.18
N GLU A 18 -2.39 18.82 2.71
CA GLU A 18 -2.59 20.22 3.09
C GLU A 18 -3.00 20.37 4.55
N ASN A 19 -3.88 19.50 5.06
CA ASN A 19 -4.43 19.64 6.42
C ASN A 19 -3.54 19.06 7.52
N LEU A 20 -2.63 18.12 7.22
CA LEU A 20 -1.83 17.45 8.25
C LEU A 20 -0.59 18.23 8.71
N ASN A 21 -0.35 19.44 8.18
CA ASN A 21 0.74 20.38 8.55
C ASN A 21 2.14 19.74 8.70
N SER A 22 2.31 18.54 8.15
CA SER A 22 3.51 17.71 8.28
C SER A 22 3.49 16.65 7.20
N PHE A 23 4.41 16.76 6.25
CA PHE A 23 4.58 15.79 5.18
C PHE A 23 4.76 14.35 5.73
N ARG A 24 5.52 14.20 6.81
CA ARG A 24 5.72 12.90 7.46
C ARG A 24 4.41 12.29 7.97
N ARG A 25 3.56 13.09 8.61
CA ARG A 25 2.24 12.63 9.09
C ARG A 25 1.31 12.30 7.92
N ALA A 26 1.33 13.12 6.87
CA ALA A 26 0.56 12.86 5.67
C ALA A 26 0.95 11.52 5.02
N VAL A 27 2.26 11.27 4.85
CA VAL A 27 2.77 9.99 4.33
C VAL A 27 2.38 8.82 5.23
N GLU A 28 2.46 8.97 6.56
CA GLU A 28 2.05 7.92 7.50
C GLU A 28 0.55 7.58 7.36
N VAL A 29 -0.32 8.59 7.33
CA VAL A 29 -1.77 8.40 7.19
C VAL A 29 -2.08 7.77 5.84
N LEU A 30 -1.52 8.29 4.75
CA LEU A 30 -1.71 7.74 3.40
C LEU A 30 -1.22 6.29 3.30
N SER A 31 -0.10 5.97 3.94
CA SER A 31 0.41 4.59 3.99
C SER A 31 -0.59 3.67 4.70
N LYS A 32 -1.12 4.06 5.87
CA LYS A 32 -2.14 3.27 6.57
C LYS A 32 -3.40 3.07 5.73
N VAL A 33 -3.87 4.12 5.06
CA VAL A 33 -5.02 4.04 4.13
C VAL A 33 -4.72 3.05 3.00
N ALA A 34 -3.52 3.09 2.42
CA ALA A 34 -3.11 2.15 1.37
C ALA A 34 -3.09 0.69 1.86
N PHE A 35 -2.58 0.42 3.07
CA PHE A 35 -2.61 -0.94 3.65
C PHE A 35 -4.03 -1.46 3.89
N ILE A 36 -4.94 -0.57 4.32
CA ILE A 36 -6.37 -0.91 4.51
C ILE A 36 -6.99 -1.22 3.14
N GLY A 37 -6.84 -0.32 2.17
CA GLY A 37 -7.39 -0.48 0.82
C GLY A 37 -6.88 -1.76 0.15
N TRP A 38 -5.59 -2.04 0.26
CA TRP A 38 -4.99 -3.28 -0.23
C TRP A 38 -5.58 -4.54 0.43
N SER A 39 -5.77 -4.51 1.75
CA SER A 39 -6.34 -5.65 2.49
C SER A 39 -7.81 -5.88 2.14
N ILE A 40 -8.58 -4.81 1.90
CA ILE A 40 -9.97 -4.88 1.42
C ILE A 40 -10.02 -5.47 0.01
N TRP A 41 -9.18 -4.97 -0.90
CA TRP A 41 -9.10 -5.48 -2.27
C TRP A 41 -8.75 -6.97 -2.29
N ARG A 42 -7.75 -7.39 -1.51
CA ARG A 42 -7.38 -8.81 -1.39
C ARG A 42 -8.52 -9.64 -0.81
N MET A 43 -9.16 -9.19 0.27
CA MET A 43 -10.31 -9.90 0.86
C MET A 43 -11.44 -10.08 -0.16
N ARG A 44 -11.73 -9.06 -0.97
CA ARG A 44 -12.74 -9.15 -2.02
C ARG A 44 -12.35 -10.19 -3.08
N ASN A 45 -11.09 -10.21 -3.49
CA ASN A 45 -10.60 -11.19 -4.45
C ASN A 45 -10.60 -12.61 -3.88
N ASP A 46 -10.18 -12.80 -2.63
CA ASP A 46 -10.27 -14.09 -1.93
C ASP A 46 -11.73 -14.57 -1.88
N ALA A 47 -12.70 -13.65 -1.72
CA ALA A 47 -14.11 -14.01 -1.71
C ALA A 47 -14.65 -14.43 -3.09
N ILE A 48 -14.25 -13.70 -4.15
CA ILE A 48 -14.70 -13.98 -5.52
C ILE A 48 -14.05 -15.25 -6.08
N PHE A 49 -12.73 -15.37 -5.94
CA PHE A 49 -11.94 -16.40 -6.64
C PHE A 49 -11.66 -17.65 -5.80
N GLN A 50 -11.77 -17.55 -4.47
CA GLN A 50 -11.52 -18.68 -3.56
C GLN A 50 -12.76 -19.04 -2.73
N SER A 51 -13.92 -18.41 -3.01
CA SER A 51 -15.19 -18.63 -2.29
C SER A 51 -15.06 -18.48 -0.77
N THR A 52 -14.17 -17.61 -0.31
CA THR A 52 -13.96 -17.36 1.12
C THR A 52 -14.98 -16.36 1.66
N LEU A 53 -15.42 -16.55 2.92
CA LEU A 53 -16.33 -15.60 3.56
C LEU A 53 -15.56 -14.31 3.93
N PRO A 54 -15.98 -13.13 3.45
CA PRO A 54 -15.35 -11.86 3.81
C PRO A 54 -15.37 -11.62 5.32
N ASN A 55 -14.22 -11.30 5.90
CA ASN A 55 -14.11 -10.94 7.31
C ASN A 55 -13.36 -9.60 7.48
N PRO A 56 -14.07 -8.50 7.75
CA PRO A 56 -13.47 -7.16 7.89
C PRO A 56 -12.42 -7.09 9.02
N ALA A 57 -12.62 -7.82 10.11
CA ALA A 57 -11.66 -7.85 11.22
C ALA A 57 -10.33 -8.50 10.78
N VAL A 58 -10.38 -9.52 9.92
CA VAL A 58 -9.19 -10.14 9.33
C VAL A 58 -8.48 -9.16 8.39
N ALA A 59 -9.23 -8.44 7.54
CA ALA A 59 -8.66 -7.42 6.66
C ALA A 59 -7.97 -6.29 7.46
N LEU A 60 -8.58 -5.81 8.54
CA LEU A 60 -7.99 -4.79 9.40
C LEU A 60 -6.74 -5.31 10.12
N LYS A 61 -6.76 -6.54 10.64
CA LYS A 61 -5.57 -7.19 11.23
C LYS A 61 -4.44 -7.29 10.22
N ARG A 62 -4.73 -7.76 8.99
CA ARG A 62 -3.74 -7.84 7.89
C ARG A 62 -3.13 -6.46 7.59
N ALA A 63 -3.95 -5.42 7.49
CA ALA A 63 -3.48 -4.06 7.26
C ALA A 63 -2.58 -3.55 8.39
N GLN A 64 -2.96 -3.79 9.64
CA GLN A 64 -2.17 -3.41 10.81
C GLN A 64 -0.81 -4.14 10.86
N PHE A 65 -0.80 -5.44 10.59
CA PHE A 65 0.44 -6.23 10.52
C PHE A 65 1.36 -5.73 9.41
N GLY A 66 0.84 -5.54 8.20
CA GLY A 66 1.63 -5.02 7.07
C GLY A 66 2.21 -3.63 7.33
N TRP A 67 1.42 -2.72 7.93
CA TRP A 67 1.91 -1.41 8.33
C TRP A 67 3.03 -1.49 9.38
N LYS A 68 2.86 -2.31 10.43
CA LYS A 68 3.89 -2.50 11.46
C LYS A 68 5.19 -3.03 10.88
N GLU A 69 5.09 -4.02 10.00
CA GLU A 69 6.25 -4.60 9.31
C GLU A 69 6.97 -3.52 8.47
N PHE A 70 6.24 -2.80 7.62
CA PHE A 70 6.81 -1.73 6.80
C PHE A 70 7.49 -0.64 7.63
N ASN A 71 6.81 -0.16 8.69
CA ASN A 71 7.36 0.88 9.56
C ASN A 71 8.60 0.40 10.33
N SER A 72 8.65 -0.87 10.72
CA SER A 72 9.83 -1.46 11.34
C SER A 72 11.04 -1.39 10.40
N GLN A 73 10.85 -1.73 9.11
CA GLN A 73 11.93 -1.71 8.13
C GLN A 73 12.41 -0.29 7.77
N LEU A 74 11.50 0.69 7.74
CA LEU A 74 11.90 2.10 7.61
C LEU A 74 12.82 2.56 8.74
N SER A 75 12.57 2.08 9.96
CA SER A 75 13.37 2.41 11.15
C SER A 75 14.78 1.83 11.08
N PHE A 76 14.93 0.61 10.55
CA PHE A 76 16.23 -0.04 10.34
C PHE A 76 17.08 0.65 9.25
N ARG A 77 16.45 1.25 8.24
CA ARG A 77 17.13 1.83 7.07
C ARG A 77 17.99 3.05 7.39
N ASN A 78 17.70 3.78 8.47
CA ASN A 78 18.53 4.91 8.92
C ASN A 78 19.93 4.49 9.40
N ARG A 79 20.22 3.19 9.54
CA ARG A 79 21.52 2.72 10.05
C ARG A 79 22.48 2.20 8.99
N GLN A 80 22.02 1.76 7.82
CA GLN A 80 22.91 1.11 6.85
C GLN A 80 22.33 1.19 5.44
N PHE A 81 22.90 2.01 4.55
CA PHE A 81 22.99 1.71 3.11
C PHE A 81 24.06 2.60 2.47
N LEU A 82 25.25 2.02 2.24
CA LEU A 82 26.16 2.51 1.20
C LEU A 82 25.51 2.23 -0.16
N PRO A 83 25.56 3.17 -1.12
CA PRO A 83 25.02 2.93 -2.45
C PRO A 83 25.81 1.81 -3.14
N PRO A 84 25.15 0.85 -3.82
CA PRO A 84 25.85 -0.13 -4.63
C PRO A 84 26.57 0.58 -5.80
N SER A 85 27.81 0.18 -6.07
CA SER A 85 28.63 0.74 -7.15
C SER A 85 27.91 0.61 -8.51
N LEU A 86 27.80 1.74 -9.21
CA LEU A 86 27.22 1.85 -10.54
C LEU A 86 28.11 1.13 -11.57
N ASN A 87 27.94 -0.18 -11.78
CA ASN A 87 28.50 -0.87 -12.93
C ASN A 87 27.45 -1.81 -13.56
N HIS A 88 26.98 -1.39 -14.73
CA HIS A 88 26.19 -2.05 -15.79
C HIS A 88 24.76 -2.62 -15.52
N PRO A 89 23.84 -2.46 -16.50
CA PRO A 89 22.45 -2.89 -16.38
C PRO A 89 22.31 -4.36 -16.79
N VAL A 90 22.43 -5.26 -15.82
CA VAL A 90 21.86 -6.60 -16.00
C VAL A 90 20.33 -6.46 -15.89
N LEU A 91 19.60 -6.77 -16.95
CA LEU A 91 18.14 -6.91 -17.00
C LEU A 91 17.68 -8.15 -16.20
N CYS A 92 18.21 -8.33 -14.99
CA CYS A 92 17.72 -9.33 -14.05
C CYS A 92 16.74 -8.64 -13.09
N TRP A 93 15.71 -9.37 -12.68
CA TRP A 93 14.81 -8.90 -11.64
C TRP A 93 15.64 -8.52 -10.40
N ARG A 94 15.51 -7.28 -9.95
CA ARG A 94 16.09 -6.82 -8.68
C ARG A 94 14.96 -6.65 -7.68
N ARG A 95 15.18 -7.13 -6.45
CA ARG A 95 14.24 -6.89 -5.36
C ARG A 95 13.98 -5.38 -5.20
N PRO A 96 12.73 -4.96 -4.96
CA PRO A 96 12.45 -3.57 -4.65
C PRO A 96 13.23 -3.11 -3.41
N PRO A 97 13.58 -1.81 -3.31
CA PRO A 97 14.09 -1.23 -2.08
C PRO A 97 13.16 -1.52 -0.89
N THR A 98 13.72 -1.79 0.29
CA THR A 98 12.94 -2.13 1.51
C THR A 98 12.01 -1.00 2.00
N SER A 99 12.17 0.23 1.49
CA SER A 99 11.24 1.34 1.76
C SER A 99 10.04 1.39 0.80
N LEU A 100 9.93 0.44 -0.12
CA LEU A 100 8.87 0.40 -1.12
C LEU A 100 8.12 -0.91 -0.98
N VAL A 101 6.80 -0.80 -0.87
CA VAL A 101 5.91 -1.96 -0.97
C VAL A 101 5.59 -2.17 -2.45
N LYS A 102 5.92 -3.35 -2.98
CA LYS A 102 5.46 -3.76 -4.32
C LYS A 102 4.19 -4.57 -4.17
N ALA A 103 3.10 -4.06 -4.72
CA ALA A 103 1.86 -4.81 -4.92
C ALA A 103 1.85 -5.36 -6.34
N ASN A 104 1.85 -6.69 -6.49
CA ASN A 104 1.56 -7.31 -7.78
C ASN A 104 0.04 -7.46 -7.86
N CYS A 105 -0.58 -6.83 -8.84
CA CYS A 105 -2.01 -6.90 -9.11
C CYS A 105 -2.19 -7.60 -10.46
N ASP A 106 -3.17 -8.48 -10.55
CA ASP A 106 -3.61 -9.09 -11.82
C ASP A 106 -5.14 -9.02 -11.87
N ALA A 107 -5.69 -8.95 -13.08
CA ALA A 107 -7.12 -8.91 -13.32
C ALA A 107 -7.43 -9.71 -14.59
N ALA A 108 -8.37 -10.64 -14.46
CA ALA A 108 -8.96 -11.36 -15.59
C ALA A 108 -10.41 -10.94 -15.74
N PHE A 109 -10.87 -10.81 -16.99
CA PHE A 109 -12.25 -10.52 -17.35
C PHE A 109 -12.72 -11.62 -18.29
N ASP A 110 -13.91 -12.16 -18.03
CA ASP A 110 -14.62 -13.00 -18.99
C ASP A 110 -15.46 -12.07 -19.90
N GLU A 111 -15.47 -12.34 -21.21
CA GLU A 111 -16.35 -11.67 -22.20
C GLU A 111 -17.79 -12.20 -22.15
#